data_AF-Q0AUX7-F1
#
_entry.id   AF-Q0AUX7-F1
#
_cell.length_a   1.000
_cell.length_b   1.000
_cell.length_c   1.000
_cell.angle_alpha   90.00
_cell.angle_beta   90.00
_cell.angle_gamma   90.00
#
_symmetry.space_group_name_H-M   'P 1'
#
loop_
_entity.id
_entity.type
_entity.pdbx_description
1 polymer ?
#
loop_
_entity_poly.entity_id
_entity_poly.type
_entity_poly.pdbx_seq_one_letter_code
_entity_poly.pdbx_strand_id
1 'polypeptide(L)' 'MTCQNFKQMVWEAIADEIGAVAMYAQMANMVNNVELKTLILSIAGDEYGHAKFWLAVYNLDD' A
#
# COMPACT_ATOMS: atom_id res chain seq x y z
N MET A 1 -14.96 14.41 -17.77
CA MET A 1 -14.03 13.32 -17.46
C MET A 1 -12.71 13.64 -18.14
N THR A 2 -11.73 14.13 -17.38
CA THR A 2 -10.36 14.24 -17.85
C THR A 2 -9.76 12.83 -17.90
N CYS A 3 -9.11 12.49 -19.01
CA CYS A 3 -8.32 11.27 -19.11
C CYS A 3 -7.15 11.41 -18.11
N GLN A 4 -7.10 10.58 -17.08
CA GLN A 4 -5.96 10.56 -16.17
C GLN A 4 -4.72 10.17 -16.98
N ASN A 5 -3.62 10.88 -16.79
CA ASN A 5 -2.34 10.42 -17.32
C ASN A 5 -1.81 9.28 -16.45
N PHE A 6 -0.96 8.42 -17.02
CA PHE A 6 -0.41 7.26 -16.33
C PHE A 6 0.22 7.63 -14.98
N LYS A 7 0.98 8.72 -14.94
CA LYS A 7 1.62 9.23 -13.73
C LYS A 7 0.64 9.57 -12.60
N GLN A 8 -0.54 10.09 -12.93
CA GLN A 8 -1.62 10.30 -11.95
C GLN A 8 -2.15 8.96 -11.41
N MET A 9 -2.38 7.98 -12.28
CA MET A 9 -2.83 6.65 -11.84
C MET A 9 -1.80 5.96 -10.93
N VAL A 10 -0.50 6.12 -11.24
CA VAL A 10 0.59 5.62 -10.39
C VAL A 10 0.61 6.33 -9.05
N TRP A 11 0.40 7.65 -9.01
CA TRP A 11 0.31 8.39 -7.75
C TRP A 11 -0.87 7.94 -6.89
N GLU A 12 -2.03 7.71 -7.51
CA GLU A 12 -3.22 7.17 -6.83
C GLU A 12 -2.95 5.76 -6.27
N ALA A 13 -2.29 4.89 -7.05
CA ALA A 13 -1.86 3.58 -6.56
C ALA A 13 -0.93 3.68 -5.34
N ILE A 14 0.10 4.55 -5.36
CA ILE A 14 0.98 4.76 -4.19
C ILE A 14 0.17 5.17 -2.95
N ALA A 15 -0.81 6.06 -3.11
CA ALA A 15 -1.64 6.52 -2.01
C ALA A 15 -2.51 5.38 -1.44
N ASP A 16 -3.09 4.55 -2.31
CA ASP A 16 -3.89 3.39 -1.92
C ASP A 16 -3.05 2.36 -1.15
N GLU A 17 -1.85 2.04 -1.63
CA GLU A 17 -0.96 1.08 -0.96
C GLU A 17 -0.56 1.57 0.45
N ILE A 18 -0.20 2.85 0.59
CA ILE A 18 0.13 3.45 1.90
C ILE A 18 -1.10 3.49 2.82
N GLY A 19 -2.28 3.74 2.26
CA GLY A 19 -3.55 3.64 2.99
C GLY A 19 -3.80 2.23 3.53
N ALA A 20 -3.53 1.21 2.71
CA ALA A 20 -3.67 -0.19 3.09
C ALA A 20 -2.68 -0.60 4.19
N VAL A 21 -1.41 -0.16 4.12
CA VAL A 21 -0.42 -0.34 5.21
C VAL A 21 -0.98 0.17 6.53
N ALA A 22 -1.49 1.40 6.56
CA ALA A 22 -2.04 2.00 7.76
C ALA A 22 -3.27 1.25 8.28
N MET A 23 -4.18 0.87 7.38
CA MET A 23 -5.39 0.12 7.71
C MET A 23 -5.06 -1.26 8.32
N TYR A 24 -4.17 -2.02 7.68
CA TYR A 24 -3.80 -3.35 8.17
C TYR A 24 -3.01 -3.28 9.48
N ALA A 25 -2.14 -2.29 9.66
CA ALA A 25 -1.50 -2.05 10.95
C ALA A 25 -2.51 -1.76 12.07
N GLN A 26 -3.59 -1.03 11.78
CA GLN A 26 -4.68 -0.82 12.74
C GLN A 26 -5.43 -2.11 13.05
N MET A 27 -5.80 -2.90 12.03
CA MET A 27 -6.47 -4.19 12.20
C MET A 27 -5.64 -5.16 13.04
N ALA A 28 -4.32 -5.20 12.85
CA ALA A 28 -3.40 -6.00 13.64
C ALA A 28 -3.42 -5.64 15.14
N ASN A 29 -3.78 -4.40 15.50
CA ASN A 29 -3.93 -3.95 16.88
C ASN A 29 -5.33 -4.21 17.47
N MET A 30 -6.29 -4.64 16.66
CA MET A 30 -7.64 -5.01 17.10
C MET A 30 -7.74 -6.48 17.55
N VAL A 31 -6.69 -7.28 17.31
CA VAL A 31 -6.68 -8.73 17.59
C VAL A 31 -5.68 -9.08 18.69
N ASN A 32 -6.08 -10.03 19.56
CA ASN A 32 -5.22 -10.53 20.65
C ASN A 32 -4.47 -11.81 20.28
N ASN A 33 -4.93 -12.55 19.26
CA ASN A 33 -4.25 -13.75 18.78
C ASN A 33 -2.95 -13.35 18.06
N VAL A 34 -1.82 -13.86 18.56
CA VAL A 34 -0.48 -13.50 18.05
C VAL A 34 -0.28 -13.96 16.61
N GLU A 35 -0.70 -15.18 16.26
CA GLU A 35 -0.56 -15.71 14.90
C GLU A 35 -1.37 -14.87 13.90
N LEU A 36 -2.61 -14.53 14.25
CA LEU A 36 -3.46 -13.67 13.43
C LEU A 36 -2.87 -12.25 13.30
N LYS A 37 -2.33 -11.69 14.39
CA LYS A 37 -1.63 -10.40 14.36
C LYS A 37 -0.45 -10.43 13.39
N THR A 38 0.35 -11.49 13.44
CA THR A 38 1.50 -11.67 12.55
C THR A 38 1.09 -11.77 11.09
N LEU A 39 0.01 -12.50 10.78
CA LEU A 39 -0.51 -12.60 9.41
C LEU A 39 -1.02 -11.26 8.88
N ILE A 40 -1.73 -10.47 9.70
CA ILE A 40 -2.19 -9.14 9.26
C ILE A 40 -0.99 -8.20 9.04
N LEU A 41 0.02 -8.25 9.91
CA LEU A 41 1.24 -7.45 9.74
C LEU A 41 2.06 -7.88 8.52
N SER A 42 2.02 -9.15 8.09
CA SER A 42 2.69 -9.57 6.87
C SER A 42 2.05 -8.93 5.64
N ILE A 43 0.71 -8.89 5.58
CA ILE A 43 -0.01 -8.21 4.49
C ILE A 43 0.35 -6.71 4.47
N ALA A 44 0.41 -6.04 5.63
CA ALA A 44 0.88 -4.66 5.69
C ALA A 44 2.31 -4.48 5.14
N GLY A 45 3.18 -5.48 5.32
CA GLY A 45 4.51 -5.50 4.72
C GLY A 45 4.49 -5.61 3.19
N ASP A 46 3.58 -6.41 2.65
CA ASP A 46 3.39 -6.58 1.20
C ASP A 46 2.94 -5.27 0.54
N GLU A 47 1.96 -4.56 1.12
CA GLU A 47 1.50 -3.27 0.58
C GLU A 47 2.59 -2.18 0.65
N TYR A 48 3.43 -2.21 1.68
CA TYR A 48 4.61 -1.34 1.70
C TYR A 48 5.62 -1.70 0.58
N GLY A 49 5.71 -2.99 0.24
CA GLY A 49 6.43 -3.47 -0.94
C GLY A 49 5.87 -2.91 -2.24
N HIS A 50 4.55 -2.98 -2.42
CA HIS A 50 3.84 -2.43 -3.58
C HIS A 50 4.02 -0.92 -3.71
N ALA A 51 3.91 -0.16 -2.61
CA ALA A 51 4.12 1.29 -2.60
C ALA A 51 5.52 1.67 -3.12
N LYS A 52 6.57 0.95 -2.68
CA LYS A 52 7.94 1.16 -3.17
C LYS A 52 8.08 0.82 -4.65
N PHE A 53 7.42 -0.24 -5.11
CA PHE A 53 7.41 -0.59 -6.53
C PHE A 53 6.78 0.52 -7.37
N TRP A 54 5.61 1.02 -6.98
CA TRP A 54 4.95 2.12 -7.69
C TRP A 54 5.74 3.42 -7.64
N LEU A 55 6.44 3.70 -6.53
CA LEU A 55 7.35 4.84 -6.45
C LEU A 55 8.52 4.71 -7.45
N ALA A 56 9.05 3.50 -7.65
CA ALA A 56 10.06 3.27 -8.69
C ALA A 56 9.49 3.51 -10.09
N VAL A 57 8.29 3.00 -10.37
CA VAL A 57 7.58 3.24 -11.65
C VAL A 57 7.36 4.73 -11.89
N TYR A 58 6.88 5.47 -10.88
CA TYR A 58 6.62 6.91 -10.97
C TYR A 58 7.87 7.72 -11.37
N ASN A 59 9.03 7.31 -10.86
CA ASN A 59 10.31 7.97 -11.12
C ASN A 59 10.97 7.57 -12.45
N LEU A 60 10.45 6.55 -13.13
CA LEU A 60 10.94 6.10 -14.45
C LEU A 60 10.07 6.58 -15.61
N ASP A 61 8.88 7.12 -15.33
CA ASP A 61 8.00 7.75 -16.30
C ASP A 61 8.36 9.24 -16.41
N ASP A 62 8.98 9.65 -17.54
CA ASP A 62 9.42 11.01 -17.82
C ASP A 62 8.24 12.01 -17.90
#